data_AF-A0A2V2BEN8-F1
#
_entry.id   AF-A0A2V2BEN8-F1
#
_cell.length_a   1.000
_cell.length_b   1.000
_cell.length_c   1.000
_cell.angle_alpha   90.00
_cell.angle_beta   90.00
_cell.angle_gamma   90.00
#
_symmetry.space_group_name_H-M   'P 1'
#
loop_
_entity.id
_entity.type
_entity.pdbx_description
1 polymer ?
#
loop_
_entity_poly.entity_id
_entity_poly.type
_entity_poly.pdbx_seq_one_letter_code
_entity_poly.pdbx_strand_id
1 'polypeptide(L)'
;MVAIQDIIAEQPQEVAYAAEEIASKQLIQLRLMELLKRIGADVSYQINSCTVDGLHQLKQIVESGGGKLHLHVDLSDGSHHGFGL
;
A
#
# COMPACT_ATOMS: atom_id res chain seq x y z
N MET A 1 -26.85 18.75 5.48
CA MET A 1 -25.93 17.60 5.51
C MET A 1 -24.88 17.89 4.45
N VAL A 2 -23.66 18.24 4.86
CA VAL A 2 -22.58 18.59 3.91
C VAL A 2 -22.05 17.28 3.30
N ALA A 3 -21.87 17.24 1.97
CA ALA A 3 -21.33 16.03 1.34
C ALA A 3 -19.84 15.92 1.64
N ILE A 4 -19.34 14.68 1.75
CA ILE A 4 -17.92 14.40 2.01
C ILE A 4 -17.03 15.04 0.92
N GLN A 5 -17.55 15.15 -0.32
CA GLN A 5 -16.87 15.79 -1.43
C GLN A 5 -16.66 17.30 -1.20
N ASP A 6 -17.64 18.00 -0.63
CA ASP A 6 -17.51 19.42 -0.29
C ASP A 6 -16.49 19.63 0.83
N ILE A 7 -16.47 18.75 1.85
CA ILE A 7 -15.51 18.80 2.95
C ILE A 7 -14.06 18.63 2.46
N ILE A 8 -13.83 17.76 1.47
CA ILE A 8 -12.51 17.51 0.90
C ILE A 8 -12.07 18.70 0.01
N ALA A 9 -13.01 19.31 -0.73
CA ALA A 9 -12.73 20.44 -1.61
C ALA A 9 -12.33 21.72 -0.84
N GLU A 10 -12.76 21.86 0.42
CA GLU A 10 -12.39 22.98 1.29
C GLU A 10 -11.08 22.77 2.06
N GLN A 11 -10.45 21.60 1.97
CA GLN A 11 -9.17 21.35 2.66
C GLN A 11 -7.97 21.93 1.89
N PRO A 12 -6.92 22.37 2.61
CA PRO A 12 -5.65 22.70 1.98
C PRO A 12 -5.10 21.53 1.18
N GLN A 13 -4.46 21.80 0.04
CA GLN A 13 -3.85 20.77 -0.81
C GLN A 13 -2.85 19.88 -0.05
N GLU A 14 -2.14 20.45 0.93
CA GLU A 14 -1.23 19.69 1.80
C GLU A 14 -1.94 18.62 2.63
N VAL A 15 -3.17 18.90 3.08
CA VAL A 15 -3.99 17.95 3.84
C VAL A 15 -4.48 16.81 2.93
N ALA A 16 -4.89 17.13 1.70
CA ALA A 16 -5.28 16.13 0.72
C ALA A 16 -4.10 15.21 0.35
N TYR A 17 -2.92 15.79 0.12
CA TYR A 17 -1.71 15.04 -0.20
C TYR A 17 -1.27 14.13 0.97
N ALA A 18 -1.30 14.64 2.20
CA ALA A 18 -1.00 13.84 3.38
C ALA A 18 -2.00 12.68 3.57
N ALA A 19 -3.29 12.93 3.32
CA ALA A 19 -4.31 11.88 3.40
C ALA A 19 -4.11 10.80 2.33
N GLU A 20 -3.74 11.19 1.11
CA GLU A 20 -3.43 10.25 0.02
C GLU A 20 -2.19 9.41 0.34
N GLU A 21 -1.13 10.02 0.88
CA GLU A 21 0.06 9.30 1.33
C GLU A 21 -0.27 8.28 2.42
N ILE A 22 -1.06 8.68 3.44
CA ILE A 22 -1.49 7.77 4.51
C ILE A 22 -2.30 6.62 3.94
N ALA A 23 -3.26 6.89 3.05
CA ALA A 23 -4.10 5.86 2.44
C ALA A 23 -3.27 4.88 1.59
N SER A 24 -2.30 5.39 0.83
CA SER A 24 -1.38 4.59 0.02
C SER A 24 -0.54 3.64 0.90
N LYS A 25 0.03 4.16 1.99
CA LYS A 25 0.79 3.34 2.96
C LYS A 25 -0.08 2.30 3.67
N GLN A 26 -1.31 2.67 4.05
CA GLN A 26 -2.27 1.72 4.66
C GLN A 26 -2.63 0.59 3.70
N LEU A 27 -2.82 0.90 2.41
CA LEU A 27 -3.10 -0.12 1.41
C LEU A 27 -1.93 -1.10 1.25
N ILE A 28 -0.69 -0.59 1.17
CA ILE A 28 0.53 -1.41 1.15
C ILE A 28 0.57 -2.34 2.36
N GLN A 29 0.36 -1.80 3.57
CA GLN A 29 0.36 -2.59 4.80
C GLN A 29 -0.71 -3.69 4.77
N LEU A 30 -1.93 -3.40 4.32
CA LEU A 30 -3.01 -4.38 4.21
C LEU A 30 -2.67 -5.51 3.23
N ARG A 31 -2.10 -5.18 2.06
CA ARG A 31 -1.69 -6.17 1.06
C ARG A 31 -0.59 -7.08 1.57
N LEU A 32 0.39 -6.53 2.26
CA LEU A 32 1.46 -7.34 2.82
C LEU A 32 0.97 -8.20 4.00
N MET A 33 0.03 -7.72 4.82
CA MET A 33 -0.62 -8.56 5.83
C MET A 33 -1.43 -9.70 5.21
N GLU A 34 -2.09 -9.46 4.07
CA GLU A 34 -2.76 -10.52 3.30
C GLU A 34 -1.75 -11.57 2.80
N LEU A 35 -0.61 -11.13 2.27
CA LEU A 35 0.48 -12.02 1.87
C LEU A 35 1.00 -12.86 3.05
N LEU A 36 1.24 -12.26 4.22
CA LEU A 36 1.68 -12.98 5.43
C LEU A 36 0.70 -14.11 5.81
N LYS A 37 -0.60 -13.83 5.74
CA LYS A 37 -1.63 -14.86 5.98
C LYS A 37 -1.56 -15.99 4.97
N ARG A 38 -1.33 -15.68 3.69
CA ARG A 38 -1.24 -16.68 2.61
C ARG A 38 -0.01 -17.57 2.72
N ILE A 39 1.13 -17.04 3.15
CA ILE A 39 2.35 -17.84 3.37
C ILE A 39 2.32 -18.61 4.69
N GLY A 40 1.24 -18.52 5.47
CA GLY A 40 1.13 -19.19 6.77
C GLY A 40 2.11 -18.62 7.82
N ALA A 41 2.49 -17.36 7.70
CA ALA A 41 3.35 -16.71 8.69
C ALA A 41 2.63 -16.62 10.04
N ASP A 42 3.37 -16.93 11.10
CA ASP A 42 2.89 -16.80 12.47
C ASP A 42 2.57 -15.32 12.82
N VAL A 43 1.72 -15.10 13.82
CA VAL A 43 1.33 -13.76 14.31
C VAL A 43 2.51 -12.93 14.84
N SER A 44 3.65 -13.56 15.12
CA SER A 44 4.91 -12.89 15.46
C SER A 44 5.56 -12.16 14.28
N TYR A 45 5.23 -12.50 13.04
CA TYR A 45 5.73 -11.79 11.86
C TYR A 45 5.00 -10.46 11.71
N GLN A 46 5.72 -9.38 11.99
CA GLN A 46 5.23 -8.02 11.85
C GLN A 46 5.94 -7.30 10.72
N ILE A 47 5.16 -6.58 9.93
CA ILE A 47 5.68 -5.71 8.89
C ILE A 47 6.00 -4.38 9.54
N ASN A 48 7.29 -4.08 9.62
CA ASN A 48 7.73 -2.81 10.16
C ASN A 48 7.37 -1.66 9.19
N SER A 49 7.23 -0.46 9.74
CA SER A 49 6.93 0.75 8.97
C SER A 49 7.96 1.01 7.88
N CYS A 50 9.25 0.74 8.13
CA CYS A 50 10.32 0.94 7.14
C CYS A 50 10.11 0.14 5.85
N THR A 51 9.51 -1.06 5.93
CA THR A 51 9.19 -1.89 4.76
C THR A 51 8.07 -1.24 3.94
N VAL A 52 7.04 -0.73 4.62
CA VAL A 52 5.92 -0.02 4.00
C VAL A 52 6.41 1.27 3.34
N ASP A 53 7.23 2.06 4.03
CA ASP A 53 7.81 3.30 3.52
C ASP A 53 8.71 3.04 2.30
N GLY A 54 9.56 2.00 2.35
CA GLY A 54 10.41 1.62 1.23
C GLY A 54 9.62 1.21 -0.01
N LEU A 55 8.55 0.43 0.15
CA LEU A 55 7.66 0.04 -0.95
C LEU A 55 6.86 1.22 -1.50
N HIS A 56 6.40 2.12 -0.63
CA HIS A 56 5.74 3.35 -1.03
C HIS A 56 6.66 4.24 -1.87
N GLN A 57 7.90 4.43 -1.43
CA GLN A 57 8.90 5.19 -2.16
C GLN A 57 9.23 4.54 -3.52
N LEU A 58 9.39 3.22 -3.56
CA LEU A 58 9.62 2.49 -4.80
C LEU A 58 8.46 2.65 -5.78
N LYS A 59 7.22 2.57 -5.29
CA LYS A 59 6.01 2.84 -6.09
C LYS A 59 6.09 4.23 -6.73
N GLN A 60 6.32 5.27 -5.93
CA GLN A 60 6.41 6.65 -6.43
C GLN A 60 7.48 6.82 -7.50
N ILE A 61 8.65 6.21 -7.31
CA ILE A 61 9.73 6.24 -8.31
C ILE A 61 9.27 5.58 -9.62
N VAL A 62 8.66 4.40 -9.55
CA VAL A 62 8.17 3.66 -10.73
C VAL A 62 7.07 4.45 -11.45
N GLU A 63 6.11 5.00 -10.72
CA GLU A 63 5.01 5.79 -11.27
C GLU A 63 5.48 7.13 -11.86
N SER A 64 6.51 7.76 -11.28
CA SER A 64 7.13 8.97 -11.85
C SER A 64 7.74 8.71 -13.24
N GLY A 65 8.16 7.46 -13.51
CA GLY A 65 8.62 7.01 -14.81
C GLY A 65 7.51 6.54 -15.76
N GLY A 66 6.24 6.67 -15.37
CA GLY A 66 5.07 6.17 -16.11
C GLY A 66 4.84 4.66 -15.98
N GLY A 67 5.53 3.99 -15.07
CA GLY A 67 5.39 2.56 -14.80
C GLY A 67 4.29 2.23 -13.80
N LYS A 68 4.16 0.93 -13.49
CA LYS A 68 3.32 0.41 -12.40
C LYS A 68 4.10 -0.61 -11.60
N LEU A 69 3.98 -0.56 -10.27
CA LEU A 69 4.65 -1.52 -9.40
C LEU A 69 3.71 -2.67 -9.08
N HIS A 70 4.17 -3.90 -9.29
CA HIS A 70 3.47 -5.12 -8.91
C HIS A 70 4.41 -6.01 -8.11
N LEU A 71 3.95 -6.52 -6.97
CA LEU A 71 4.64 -7.54 -6.20
C LEU A 71 4.08 -8.90 -6.59
N HIS A 72 4.96 -9.85 -6.90
CA HIS A 72 4.61 -11.26 -7.17
C HIS A 72 5.44 -12.16 -6.27
N VAL A 73 4.78 -13.15 -5.67
CA VAL A 73 5.39 -14.13 -4.77
C VAL A 73 4.91 -15.53 -5.16
N ASP A 74 5.87 -16.42 -5.39
CA ASP A 74 5.61 -17.85 -5.56
C ASP A 74 5.49 -18.50 -4.18
N LEU A 75 4.41 -19.25 -4.00
CA LEU A 75 4.07 -19.92 -2.74
C LEU A 75 4.60 -21.35 -2.74
N SER A 76 4.83 -21.89 -1.55
CA SER A 76 5.39 -23.24 -1.37
C SER A 76 4.47 -24.37 -1.85
N ASP A 77 3.18 -24.10 -2.00
CA ASP A 77 2.19 -25.01 -2.57
C ASP A 77 2.15 -24.99 -4.11
N GLY A 78 3.04 -24.21 -4.74
CA GLY A 78 3.12 -24.05 -6.19
C GLY A 78 2.13 -23.04 -6.78
N SER A 79 1.29 -22.41 -5.95
CA SER A 79 0.46 -21.28 -6.37
C SER A 79 1.24 -19.96 -6.36
N HIS A 80 0.66 -18.89 -6.90
CA HIS A 80 1.26 -17.56 -6.89
C HIS A 80 0.30 -16.53 -6.31
N HIS A 81 0.85 -15.53 -5.63
CA HIS A 81 0.11 -14.36 -5.18
C HIS A 81 0.75 -13.09 -5.75
N GLY A 82 -0.05 -12.31 -6.47
CA GLY A 82 0.37 -11.03 -7.02
C GLY A 82 -0.59 -9.92 -6.65
N PHE A 83 -0.06 -8.72 -6.39
CA PHE A 83 -0.86 -7.51 -6.20
C PHE A 83 -0.14 -6.27 -6.72
N GLY A 84 -0.92 -5.32 -7.24
CA GLY A 84 -0.43 -3.99 -7.59
C GLY A 84 -0.25 -3.13 -6.34
N LEU A 85 0.78 -2.29 -6.36
CA LEU A 85 1.08 -1.31 -5.32
C LEU A 85 0.71 0.09 -5.77
#